data_AF-A0A3P3RF29-F1
#
_entry.id   AF-A0A3P3RF29-F1
#
_cell.length_a   1.000
_cell.length_b   1.000
_cell.length_c   1.000
_cell.angle_alpha   90.00
_cell.angle_beta   90.00
_cell.angle_gamma   90.00
#
_symmetry.space_group_name_H-M   'P 1'
#
loop_
_entity.id
_entity.type
_entity.pdbx_description
1 polymer ?
#
loop_
_entity_poly.entity_id
_entity_poly.type
_entity_poly.pdbx_seq_one_letter_code
_entity_poly.pdbx_strand_id
1 'polypeptide(L)'
;MALVVGGLVLVITGTGAFTSTTTEKQMPVDIADESAYLDIEAADPTVSQTGVDYSLGQLPVIGQNRMLWNSSNNTRVVLGTITNRFSTPLTSITVSVPEDHSGAVTVRNPTVPDTSIPSGHSSQLIAAVDCNSLTGGTEMVNVSIEATSSETSISTDRSVPVTCAGGPSQTGATNVTTQPFRP
;
A
#
# COMPACT_ATOMS: atom_id res chain seq x y z
N MET A 1 56.76 34.57 74.11
CA MET A 1 55.38 35.05 74.30
C MET A 1 54.95 35.76 73.04
N ALA A 2 53.70 35.56 72.61
CA ALA A 2 53.04 36.13 71.42
C ALA A 2 53.47 35.53 70.06
N LEU A 3 52.59 35.18 69.12
CA LEU A 3 51.12 35.08 69.09
C LEU A 3 50.79 34.31 67.79
N VAL A 4 49.97 33.27 67.87
CA VAL A 4 49.46 32.50 66.73
C VAL A 4 48.39 33.32 66.01
N VAL A 5 48.55 33.58 64.71
CA VAL A 5 47.48 34.13 63.85
C VAL A 5 47.12 33.06 62.83
N GLY A 6 45.96 32.43 63.08
CA GLY A 6 45.40 31.37 62.26
C GLY A 6 44.86 31.90 60.93
N GLY A 7 45.23 31.22 59.84
CA GLY A 7 44.67 31.42 58.52
C GLY A 7 43.29 30.78 58.43
N LEU A 8 42.26 31.62 58.28
CA LEU A 8 40.90 31.23 57.95
C LEU A 8 40.86 30.84 56.46
N VAL A 9 40.79 29.55 56.16
CA VAL A 9 40.59 29.05 54.79
C VAL A 9 39.10 29.11 54.46
N LEU A 10 38.71 30.09 53.64
CA LEU A 10 37.34 30.23 53.13
C LEU A 10 37.16 29.27 51.94
N VAL A 11 36.43 28.17 52.14
CA VAL A 11 36.04 27.27 51.03
C VAL A 11 34.80 27.84 50.37
N ILE A 12 34.97 28.51 49.23
CA ILE A 12 33.86 28.99 48.40
C ILE A 12 33.36 27.80 47.57
N THR A 13 32.28 27.17 48.01
CA THR A 13 31.52 26.21 47.19
C THR A 13 30.70 26.99 46.17
N GLY A 14 31.23 27.10 44.95
CA GLY A 14 30.50 27.67 43.81
C GLY A 14 29.39 26.73 43.35
N THR A 15 28.14 27.15 43.50
CA THR A 15 26.98 26.52 42.86
C THR A 15 26.99 26.87 41.37
N GLY A 16 27.41 25.92 40.55
CA GLY A 16 27.29 26.03 39.09
C GLY A 16 25.82 26.09 38.69
N ALA A 17 25.38 27.23 38.15
CA ALA A 17 24.06 27.37 37.56
C ALA A 17 24.00 26.57 36.25
N PHE A 18 23.20 25.50 36.22
CA PHE A 18 22.86 24.83 34.98
C PHE A 18 21.85 25.70 34.23
N THR A 19 22.29 26.33 33.14
CA THR A 19 21.38 26.94 32.16
C THR A 19 20.91 25.83 31.23
N SER A 20 19.75 25.25 31.49
CA SER A 20 19.12 24.38 30.49
C SER A 20 18.54 25.27 29.39
N THR A 21 19.26 25.45 28.30
CA THR A 21 18.68 25.99 27.08
C THR A 21 17.76 24.91 26.51
N THR A 22 16.46 25.03 26.75
CA THR A 22 15.45 24.34 25.96
C THR A 22 15.62 24.83 24.53
N THR A 23 16.38 24.09 23.74
CA THR A 23 16.40 24.27 22.29
C THR A 23 15.04 23.78 21.83
N GLU A 24 14.05 24.66 21.84
CA GLU A 24 12.82 24.48 21.09
C GLU A 24 13.24 24.40 19.63
N LYS A 25 13.47 23.18 19.14
CA LYS A 25 13.40 22.90 17.72
C LYS A 25 11.94 23.14 17.35
N GLN A 26 11.60 24.38 17.05
CA GLN A 26 10.43 24.70 16.26
C GLN A 26 10.71 24.08 14.90
N MET A 27 10.34 22.80 14.74
CA MET A 27 10.14 22.25 13.40
C MET A 27 9.01 23.09 12.81
N PRO A 28 9.23 23.85 11.73
CA PRO A 28 8.12 24.41 11.00
C PRO A 28 7.30 23.21 10.52
N VAL A 29 6.18 22.96 11.18
CA VAL A 29 5.11 22.15 10.62
C VAL A 29 4.52 23.05 9.56
N ASP A 30 5.08 22.96 8.35
CA ASP A 30 4.48 23.56 7.19
C ASP A 30 3.13 22.86 7.04
N ILE A 31 2.05 23.58 7.37
CA ILE A 31 0.70 23.07 7.23
C ILE A 31 0.51 22.99 5.73
N ALA A 32 0.69 21.78 5.18
CA ALA A 32 0.30 21.50 3.81
C ALA A 32 -1.14 22.00 3.64
N ASP A 33 -1.35 22.91 2.68
CA ASP A 33 -2.68 23.43 2.33
C ASP A 33 -3.69 22.28 2.38
N GLU A 34 -4.78 22.44 3.13
CA GLU A 34 -5.77 21.38 3.39
C GLU A 34 -6.45 20.82 2.12
N SER A 35 -6.10 21.35 0.95
CA SER A 35 -6.62 21.01 -0.36
C SER A 35 -5.70 20.12 -1.21
N ALA A 36 -4.45 19.90 -0.82
CA ALA A 36 -3.46 19.19 -1.62
C ALA A 36 -3.01 17.86 -0.98
N TYR A 37 -3.84 16.82 -1.11
CA TYR A 37 -3.49 15.46 -0.67
C TYR A 37 -3.68 14.43 -1.78
N LEU A 38 -2.92 13.33 -1.71
CA LEU A 38 -3.17 12.18 -2.56
C LEU A 38 -4.33 11.38 -1.97
N ASP A 39 -5.42 11.28 -2.73
CA ASP A 39 -6.56 10.47 -2.33
C ASP A 39 -6.49 9.09 -2.99
N ILE A 40 -6.66 8.05 -2.17
CA ILE A 40 -6.63 6.67 -2.62
C ILE A 40 -7.86 6.00 -2.05
N GLU A 41 -8.78 5.69 -2.95
CA GLU A 41 -9.97 4.94 -2.62
C GLU A 41 -9.70 3.47 -2.92
N ALA A 42 -9.67 2.64 -1.87
CA ALA A 42 -9.54 1.20 -2.04
C ALA A 42 -10.77 0.68 -2.77
N ALA A 43 -10.55 -0.16 -3.78
CA ALA A 43 -11.60 -1.01 -4.30
C ALA A 43 -11.71 -2.21 -3.36
N ASP A 44 -12.90 -2.81 -3.25
CA ASP A 44 -13.12 -4.07 -2.56
C ASP A 44 -13.16 -5.22 -3.59
N PRO A 45 -12.04 -5.57 -4.26
CA PRO A 45 -12.06 -6.55 -5.34
C PRO A 45 -12.45 -7.92 -4.79
N THR A 46 -13.39 -8.55 -5.50
CA THR A 46 -13.71 -9.97 -5.31
C THR A 46 -13.04 -10.79 -6.40
N VAL A 47 -12.10 -11.65 -6.03
CA VAL A 47 -11.41 -12.56 -6.93
C VAL A 47 -12.10 -13.92 -6.88
N SER A 48 -12.64 -14.38 -8.01
CA SER A 48 -13.13 -15.74 -8.13
C SER A 48 -12.02 -16.66 -8.63
N GLN A 49 -11.70 -17.72 -7.89
CA GLN A 49 -10.72 -18.74 -8.32
C GLN A 49 -11.24 -19.63 -9.47
N THR A 50 -12.49 -19.43 -9.91
CA THR A 50 -13.02 -20.10 -11.08
C THR A 50 -12.26 -19.53 -12.28
N GLY A 51 -11.37 -20.32 -12.89
CA GLY A 51 -10.50 -19.92 -14.00
C GLY A 51 -11.27 -19.51 -15.27
N VAL A 52 -11.98 -18.40 -15.19
CA VAL A 52 -12.66 -17.73 -16.29
C VAL A 52 -12.00 -16.37 -16.40
N ASP A 53 -11.26 -16.17 -17.50
CA ASP A 53 -10.72 -14.86 -17.88
C ASP A 53 -11.89 -13.87 -17.95
N TYR A 54 -12.10 -13.08 -16.90
CA TYR A 54 -12.93 -11.90 -17.00
C TYR A 54 -12.17 -10.90 -17.87
N SER A 55 -12.43 -10.94 -19.18
CA SER A 55 -12.17 -9.79 -20.05
C SER A 55 -12.87 -8.60 -19.41
N LEU A 56 -12.09 -7.70 -18.81
CA LEU A 56 -12.57 -6.37 -18.46
C LEU A 56 -13.35 -5.85 -19.67
N GLY A 57 -14.64 -5.60 -19.46
CA GLY A 57 -15.57 -5.24 -20.52
C GLY A 57 -14.96 -4.17 -21.41
N GLN A 58 -15.09 -4.37 -22.72
CA GLN A 58 -14.64 -3.49 -23.79
C GLN A 58 -14.70 -2.00 -23.41
N LEU A 59 -13.58 -1.49 -22.90
CA LEU A 59 -13.20 -0.11 -23.12
C LEU A 59 -12.83 -0.01 -24.62
N PRO A 60 -13.29 0.99 -25.37
CA PRO A 60 -12.86 1.19 -26.74
C PRO A 60 -11.38 1.63 -26.75
N VAL A 61 -10.47 0.66 -26.71
CA VAL A 61 -9.04 0.90 -26.84
C VAL A 61 -8.71 0.99 -28.32
N ILE A 62 -8.62 2.21 -28.83
CA ILE A 62 -8.01 2.50 -30.12
C ILE A 62 -6.50 2.32 -29.92
N GLY A 63 -6.02 1.12 -30.28
CA GLY A 63 -4.61 0.83 -30.53
C GLY A 63 -3.68 0.92 -29.32
N GLN A 64 -3.51 -0.19 -28.60
CA GLN A 64 -2.19 -0.59 -28.09
C GLN A 64 -2.17 -2.06 -27.63
N ASN A 65 -1.08 -2.73 -28.01
CA ASN A 65 -0.64 -4.10 -27.70
C ASN A 65 -1.43 -4.86 -26.63
N ARG A 66 -2.21 -5.86 -27.07
CA ARG A 66 -2.59 -7.01 -26.24
C ARG A 66 -1.31 -7.77 -25.86
N MET A 67 -0.79 -7.54 -24.67
CA MET A 67 0.05 -8.54 -24.01
C MET A 67 -0.87 -9.68 -23.53
N LEU A 68 -1.04 -10.68 -24.38
CA LEU A 68 -1.60 -11.98 -24.01
C LEU A 68 -0.59 -12.67 -23.07
N TRP A 69 -0.71 -12.44 -21.76
CA TRP A 69 0.09 -13.17 -20.79
C TRP A 69 -0.54 -14.56 -20.57
N ASN A 70 0.29 -15.57 -20.70
CA ASN A 70 -0.04 -16.98 -20.64
C ASN A 70 -0.48 -17.39 -19.21
N SER A 71 -1.70 -17.93 -19.13
CA SER A 71 -2.13 -19.11 -18.34
C SER A 71 -1.34 -19.45 -17.06
N SER A 72 -1.41 -18.58 -16.05
CA SER A 72 -1.14 -18.96 -14.66
C SER A 72 -2.09 -18.17 -13.78
N ASN A 73 -3.27 -18.72 -13.45
CA ASN A 73 -4.28 -18.40 -12.40
C ASN A 73 -4.42 -16.95 -11.83
N ASN A 74 -3.80 -15.96 -12.43
CA ASN A 74 -3.63 -14.62 -11.91
C ASN A 74 -4.78 -13.79 -12.44
N THR A 75 -5.72 -13.46 -11.57
CA THR A 75 -6.81 -12.57 -11.93
C THR A 75 -6.30 -11.13 -11.80
N ARG A 76 -6.35 -10.35 -12.88
CA ARG A 76 -6.10 -8.91 -12.79
C ARG A 76 -7.34 -8.24 -12.23
N VAL A 77 -7.15 -7.49 -11.15
CA VAL A 77 -8.23 -6.73 -10.50
C VAL A 77 -7.81 -5.30 -10.25
N VAL A 78 -8.80 -4.43 -10.14
CA VAL A 78 -8.60 -3.05 -9.67
C VAL A 78 -8.52 -3.10 -8.15
N LEU A 79 -7.40 -2.66 -7.59
CA LEU A 79 -7.20 -2.57 -6.13
C LEU A 79 -7.67 -1.23 -5.57
N GLY A 80 -7.80 -0.21 -6.41
CA GLY A 80 -8.26 1.10 -5.99
C GLY A 80 -8.14 2.14 -7.09
N THR A 81 -8.48 3.37 -6.74
CA THR A 81 -8.38 4.55 -7.60
C THR A 81 -7.50 5.58 -6.93
N ILE A 82 -6.51 6.07 -7.67
CA ILE A 82 -5.61 7.14 -7.26
C ILE A 82 -6.14 8.44 -7.86
N THR A 83 -6.45 9.43 -7.02
CA THR A 83 -6.94 10.74 -7.46
C THR A 83 -5.93 11.82 -7.13
N ASN A 84 -5.49 12.55 -8.15
CA ASN A 84 -4.59 13.69 -7.98
C ASN A 84 -5.39 14.93 -7.55
N ARG A 85 -5.27 15.34 -6.29
CA ARG A 85 -5.83 16.62 -5.80
C ARG A 85 -4.80 17.75 -5.76
N PHE A 86 -3.53 17.49 -6.12
CA PHE A 86 -2.54 18.55 -6.24
C PHE A 86 -2.86 19.46 -7.43
N SER A 87 -2.42 20.71 -7.37
CA SER A 87 -2.54 21.68 -8.47
C SER A 87 -1.63 21.34 -9.67
N THR A 88 -0.60 20.54 -9.45
CA THR A 88 0.35 20.08 -10.45
C THR A 88 0.08 18.63 -10.87
N PRO A 89 0.42 18.25 -12.12
CA PRO A 89 0.29 16.86 -12.56
C PRO A 89 1.28 15.95 -11.83
N LEU A 90 0.82 14.75 -11.47
CA LEU A 90 1.72 13.68 -11.05
C LEU A 90 2.37 13.10 -12.31
N THR A 91 3.70 12.96 -12.30
CA THR A 91 4.50 12.54 -13.48
C THR A 91 5.22 11.22 -13.30
N SER A 92 5.33 10.74 -12.07
CA SER A 92 5.86 9.41 -11.78
C SER A 92 5.10 8.83 -10.59
N ILE A 93 4.62 7.61 -10.76
CA ILE A 93 3.86 6.88 -9.75
C ILE A 93 4.48 5.49 -9.65
N THR A 94 5.06 5.20 -8.50
CA THR A 94 5.62 3.91 -8.16
C THR A 94 4.72 3.26 -7.14
N VAL A 95 4.34 2.01 -7.39
CA VAL A 95 3.53 1.24 -6.46
C VAL A 95 4.31 0.02 -6.05
N SER A 96 4.40 -0.19 -4.74
CA SER A 96 5.01 -1.37 -4.15
C SER A 96 4.04 -2.02 -3.18
N VAL A 97 4.04 -3.34 -3.18
CA VAL A 97 3.35 -4.13 -2.16
C VAL A 97 4.45 -4.82 -1.38
N PRO A 98 4.61 -4.56 -0.08
CA PRO A 98 5.58 -5.28 0.74
C PRO A 98 5.28 -6.77 0.61
N GLU A 99 6.31 -7.58 0.33
CA GLU A 99 6.15 -9.03 0.32
C GLU A 99 5.93 -9.49 1.76
N ASP A 100 4.67 -9.46 2.20
CA ASP A 100 4.29 -10.05 3.47
C ASP A 100 4.20 -11.57 3.24
N HIS A 101 5.33 -12.26 3.44
CA HIS A 101 5.48 -13.70 3.17
C HIS A 101 4.55 -14.61 4.00
N SER A 102 3.69 -14.03 4.86
CA SER A 102 2.76 -14.75 5.73
C SER A 102 1.31 -14.70 5.23
N GLY A 103 1.01 -13.88 4.23
CA GLY A 103 -0.35 -13.67 3.74
C GLY A 103 -0.92 -14.82 2.90
N ALA A 104 -2.24 -14.99 2.92
CA ALA A 104 -2.94 -15.96 2.09
C ALA A 104 -3.29 -15.42 0.69
N VAL A 105 -3.13 -14.11 0.50
CA VAL A 105 -3.23 -13.37 -0.75
C VAL A 105 -1.86 -12.85 -1.17
N THR A 106 -1.45 -13.16 -2.40
CA THR A 106 -0.25 -12.58 -3.01
C THR A 106 -0.64 -11.59 -4.10
N VAL A 107 -0.15 -10.36 -4.00
CA VAL A 107 -0.32 -9.33 -5.04
C VAL A 107 0.96 -9.20 -5.85
N ARG A 108 0.85 -9.23 -7.17
CA ARG A 108 1.96 -9.19 -8.12
C ARG A 108 1.77 -8.07 -9.12
N ASN A 109 2.87 -7.45 -9.51
CA ASN A 109 2.93 -6.44 -10.57
C ASN A 109 1.86 -5.33 -10.43
N PRO A 110 1.76 -4.66 -9.26
CA PRO A 110 0.90 -3.50 -9.15
C PRO A 110 1.34 -2.42 -10.13
N THR A 111 0.39 -1.82 -10.84
CA THR A 111 0.67 -0.83 -11.87
C THR A 111 -0.46 0.17 -12.00
N VAL A 112 -0.11 1.40 -12.35
CA VAL A 112 -1.02 2.47 -12.72
C VAL A 112 -0.82 2.69 -14.22
N PRO A 113 -1.85 2.50 -15.07
CA PRO A 113 -1.68 2.52 -16.52
C PRO A 113 -1.33 3.91 -17.04
N ASP A 114 -1.78 4.96 -16.35
CA ASP A 114 -1.49 6.33 -16.73
C ASP A 114 -0.11 6.75 -16.21
N THR A 115 0.78 7.13 -17.12
CA THR A 115 2.13 7.63 -16.79
C THR A 115 2.10 9.03 -16.20
N SER A 116 0.98 9.75 -16.34
CA SER A 116 0.76 11.04 -15.68
C SER A 116 -0.71 11.22 -15.34
N ILE A 117 -1.00 11.76 -14.16
CA ILE A 117 -2.35 12.07 -13.70
C ILE A 117 -2.46 13.59 -13.55
N PRO A 118 -3.20 14.29 -14.43
CA PRO A 118 -3.43 15.72 -14.31
C PRO A 118 -4.14 16.09 -13.00
N SER A 119 -4.06 17.36 -12.60
CA SER A 119 -4.82 17.87 -11.45
C SER A 119 -6.31 17.58 -11.61
N GLY A 120 -6.94 17.10 -10.54
CA GLY A 120 -8.36 16.75 -10.48
C GLY A 120 -8.77 15.47 -11.22
N HIS A 121 -7.81 14.72 -11.78
CA HIS A 121 -8.08 13.47 -12.49
C HIS A 121 -7.72 12.25 -11.64
N SER A 122 -8.20 11.09 -12.06
CA SER A 122 -7.99 9.82 -11.38
C SER A 122 -7.48 8.74 -12.32
N SER A 123 -6.73 7.79 -11.79
CA SER A 123 -6.28 6.59 -12.51
C SER A 123 -6.50 5.33 -11.65
N GLN A 124 -6.66 4.19 -12.32
CA GLN A 124 -6.89 2.92 -11.65
C GLN A 124 -5.57 2.26 -11.23
N LEU A 125 -5.51 1.76 -10.00
CA LEU A 125 -4.47 0.85 -9.56
C LEU A 125 -4.87 -0.58 -9.90
N ILE A 126 -4.09 -1.23 -10.77
CA ILE A 126 -4.36 -2.59 -11.26
C ILE A 126 -3.23 -3.51 -10.78
N ALA A 127 -3.57 -4.68 -10.27
CA ALA A 127 -2.58 -5.70 -9.93
C ALA A 127 -3.07 -7.10 -10.31
N ALA A 128 -2.13 -8.04 -10.43
CA ALA A 128 -2.44 -9.46 -10.47
C ALA A 128 -2.57 -9.96 -9.03
N VAL A 129 -3.68 -10.62 -8.70
CA VAL A 129 -3.93 -11.15 -7.37
C VAL A 129 -4.05 -12.66 -7.44
N ASP A 130 -3.39 -13.31 -6.49
CA ASP A 130 -3.36 -14.76 -6.32
C ASP A 130 -3.84 -15.13 -4.92
N CYS A 131 -4.83 -16.02 -4.84
CA CYS A 131 -5.53 -16.43 -3.62
C CYS A 131 -5.15 -17.86 -3.18
N ASN A 132 -3.97 -18.37 -3.55
CA ASN A 132 -3.59 -19.80 -3.41
C ASN A 132 -3.91 -20.46 -2.05
N SER A 133 -3.81 -19.74 -0.94
CA SER A 133 -4.05 -20.28 0.41
C SER A 133 -5.35 -19.79 1.04
N LEU A 134 -6.07 -18.84 0.43
CA LEU A 134 -7.34 -18.31 0.93
C LEU A 134 -8.53 -18.87 0.13
N THR A 135 -9.11 -19.98 0.62
CA THR A 135 -10.34 -20.55 0.07
C THR A 135 -11.57 -19.96 0.75
N GLY A 136 -11.95 -18.74 0.35
CA GLY A 136 -13.07 -18.02 0.96
C GLY A 136 -12.62 -17.14 2.12
N GLY A 137 -12.75 -15.82 1.96
CA GLY A 137 -12.44 -14.84 2.99
C GLY A 137 -11.94 -13.52 2.42
N THR A 138 -11.65 -12.57 3.31
CA THR A 138 -11.06 -11.27 2.96
C THR A 138 -9.75 -11.11 3.72
N GLU A 139 -8.71 -10.66 3.03
CA GLU A 139 -7.42 -10.31 3.61
C GLU A 139 -7.06 -8.86 3.29
N MET A 140 -6.45 -8.15 4.24
CA MET A 140 -6.00 -6.78 4.05
C MET A 140 -4.60 -6.79 3.46
N VAL A 141 -4.43 -6.21 2.27
CA VAL A 141 -3.12 -6.05 1.62
C VAL A 141 -2.66 -4.62 1.77
N ASN A 142 -1.46 -4.40 2.31
CA ASN A 142 -0.86 -3.07 2.37
C ASN A 142 -0.21 -2.72 1.04
N VAL A 143 -0.58 -1.58 0.48
CA VAL A 143 -0.06 -1.03 -0.76
C VAL A 143 0.62 0.30 -0.43
N SER A 144 1.90 0.42 -0.79
CA SER A 144 2.65 1.66 -0.69
C SER A 144 2.72 2.34 -2.04
N ILE A 145 2.30 3.61 -2.08
CA ILE A 145 2.25 4.42 -3.30
C ILE A 145 3.15 5.63 -3.10
N GLU A 146 4.13 5.75 -3.99
CA GLU A 146 4.99 6.92 -4.11
C GLU A 146 4.62 7.66 -5.39
N ALA A 147 4.27 8.93 -5.27
CA ALA A 147 3.97 9.78 -6.40
C ALA A 147 4.80 11.06 -6.36
N THR A 148 5.30 11.48 -7.53
CA THR A 148 6.07 12.71 -7.68
C THR A 148 5.44 13.61 -8.72
N SER A 149 5.41 14.90 -8.39
CA SER A 149 5.16 16.02 -9.30
C SER A 149 6.47 16.78 -9.53
N SER A 150 6.42 17.89 -10.26
CA SER A 150 7.57 18.80 -10.43
C SER A 150 8.01 19.48 -9.14
N GLU A 151 7.14 19.57 -8.14
CA GLU A 151 7.34 20.38 -6.93
C GLU A 151 7.27 19.55 -5.64
N THR A 152 6.60 18.40 -5.68
CA THR A 152 6.27 17.61 -4.49
C THR A 152 6.50 16.13 -4.72
N SER A 153 6.96 15.44 -3.67
CA SER A 153 6.98 13.99 -3.58
C SER A 153 6.10 13.58 -2.41
N ILE A 154 5.19 12.64 -2.63
CA ILE A 154 4.33 12.09 -1.60
C ILE A 154 4.48 10.57 -1.56
N SER A 155 4.50 10.02 -0.35
CA SER A 155 4.43 8.59 -0.09
C SER A 155 3.27 8.33 0.85
N THR A 156 2.49 7.29 0.58
CA THR A 156 1.33 6.92 1.39
C THR A 156 1.10 5.42 1.33
N ASP A 157 0.71 4.86 2.47
CA ASP A 157 0.37 3.46 2.60
C ASP A 157 -1.14 3.30 2.78
N ARG A 158 -1.72 2.31 2.09
CA ARG A 158 -3.14 1.99 2.17
C ARG A 158 -3.36 0.50 2.30
N SER A 159 -4.23 0.11 3.22
CA SER A 159 -4.69 -1.27 3.34
C SER A 159 -5.90 -1.47 2.43
N VAL A 160 -5.79 -2.37 1.46
CA VAL A 160 -6.84 -2.73 0.51
C VAL A 160 -7.43 -4.09 0.90
N PRO A 161 -8.74 -4.21 1.17
CA PRO A 161 -9.37 -5.49 1.41
C PRO A 161 -9.47 -6.28 0.10
N VAL A 162 -8.94 -7.49 0.06
CA VAL A 162 -9.05 -8.40 -1.07
C VAL A 162 -9.89 -9.61 -0.65
N THR A 163 -11.04 -9.77 -1.30
CA THR A 163 -11.91 -10.93 -1.04
C THR A 163 -11.62 -12.03 -2.04
N CYS A 164 -11.16 -13.17 -1.55
CA CYS A 164 -11.04 -14.39 -2.33
C CYS A 164 -12.33 -15.18 -2.20
N ALA A 165 -13.15 -15.18 -3.26
CA ALA A 165 -14.27 -16.10 -3.35
C ALA A 165 -13.68 -17.50 -3.55
N GLY A 166 -13.83 -18.36 -2.53
CA GLY A 166 -13.43 -19.76 -2.63
C GLY A 166 -13.99 -20.35 -3.92
N GLY A 167 -13.16 -21.08 -4.68
CA GLY A 167 -13.66 -21.84 -5.82
C GLY A 167 -14.79 -22.78 -5.37
N PRO A 168 -15.60 -23.33 -6.30
CA PRO A 168 -16.50 -24.41 -5.94
C PRO A 168 -15.66 -25.47 -5.24
N SER A 169 -15.82 -25.58 -3.92
CA SER A 169 -15.13 -26.57 -3.13
C SER A 169 -15.32 -27.89 -3.88
N GLN A 170 -14.25 -28.60 -4.21
CA GLN A 170 -14.33 -29.94 -4.81
C GLN A 170 -14.86 -30.94 -3.76
N THR A 171 -15.90 -30.56 -3.04
CA THR A 171 -16.67 -31.36 -2.10
C THR A 171 -17.35 -32.44 -2.92
N GLY A 172 -16.65 -33.55 -3.08
CA GLY A 172 -17.19 -34.79 -3.60
C GLY A 172 -17.25 -34.85 -5.12
N ALA A 173 -16.13 -35.22 -5.75
CA ALA A 173 -16.25 -36.32 -6.70
C ALA A 173 -16.77 -37.53 -5.91
N THR A 174 -18.09 -37.63 -5.75
CA THR A 174 -18.71 -38.88 -5.32
C THR A 174 -18.24 -39.90 -6.34
N ASN A 175 -17.43 -40.87 -5.92
CA ASN A 175 -17.16 -42.05 -6.74
C ASN A 175 -18.53 -42.65 -7.07
N VAL A 176 -19.06 -42.34 -8.24
CA VAL A 176 -20.16 -43.09 -8.82
C VAL A 176 -19.56 -44.43 -9.15
N THR A 177 -19.56 -45.33 -8.16
CA THR A 177 -19.32 -46.74 -8.38
C THR A 177 -20.42 -47.20 -9.32
N THR A 178 -20.11 -47.22 -10.62
CA THR A 178 -20.93 -47.86 -11.63
C THR A 178 -21.09 -49.31 -11.23
N GLN A 179 -22.25 -49.65 -10.63
CA GLN A 179 -22.60 -51.05 -10.45
C GLN A 179 -22.72 -51.68 -11.83
N PRO A 180 -22.08 -52.85 -12.07
CA PRO A 180 -22.22 -53.54 -13.34
C PRO A 180 -23.68 -54.00 -13.50
N PHE A 181 -24.30 -53.55 -14.58
CA PHE A 181 -25.61 -54.02 -15.03
C PHE A 181 -25.49 -55.53 -15.31
N ARG A 182 -26.19 -56.35 -14.53
CA ARG A 182 -26.33 -57.79 -14.78
C ARG A 182 -27.54 -58.00 -15.71
N PRO A 183 -27.39 -58.74 -16.83
CA PRO A 183 -28.49 -59.07 -17.73
C PRO A 183 -29.52 -60.01 -17.09
#